data_AF-A0A4R7JYG4-F1
#
_entry.id   AF-A0A4R7JYG4-F1
#
_cell.length_a   1.000
_cell.length_b   1.000
_cell.length_c   1.000
_cell.angle_alpha   90.00
_cell.angle_beta   90.00
_cell.angle_gamma   90.00
#
_symmetry.space_group_name_H-M   'P 1'
#
loop_
_entity.id
_entity.type
_entity.pdbx_description
1 polymer ?
#
loop_
_entity_poly.entity_id
_entity_poly.type
_entity_poly.pdbx_seq_one_letter_code
_entity_poly.pdbx_strand_id
1 'polypeptide(L)'
;MTSTPPAAEGDDGTPAPVHTPVPTSMPAPAHTPEAAAQTPDTPARTPEAAVRTPDTPARTPDTPARTPDAPVRMRDAVLRMCTDDDAPAEVDAAFWRPARGPVVCLGETMAAMAPPPPHALDTADSLRLSVAGAESNVAMYLADLGLPVSWLSAVGDDALGRRVRAAVARAGVDVSGVRTDPDRPTGLLLKDPGAAGTRVHYYRRGSAASALGPGVLDDERFGSAALLHLTGVTPALSPTCRALVERALHTPPARRAHAVSFDVNHRPALWPPDTAPSVLRDLADRADIVFVGLDEAQELWGEHLTEADVRRLLSGPRVLVVKDGGRGATAFTERAVCTVPALATEVVEPVGAGDAFAAGFLAGLCAGTDLTRALRLGHITAASALRVVGDHGPLPDADTVGAMLALTEQDWCRATVPWSTDPATSR
;
A
#
# COMPACT_ATOMS: atom_id res chain seq x y z
N MET A 1 68.43 32.22 42.14
CA MET A 1 67.31 31.41 41.62
C MET A 1 67.06 31.86 40.17
N THR A 2 67.77 31.43 39.11
CA THR A 2 68.66 30.28 38.85
C THR A 2 67.99 28.91 39.03
N SER A 3 68.01 27.96 38.07
CA SER A 3 68.47 27.95 36.66
C SER A 3 67.87 26.73 35.90
N THR A 4 67.98 26.68 34.57
CA THR A 4 67.97 25.46 33.70
C THR A 4 69.37 24.80 33.61
N PRO A 5 69.59 23.65 32.93
CA PRO A 5 68.67 22.66 32.34
C PRO A 5 68.65 21.36 33.21
N PRO A 6 69.21 20.14 32.92
CA PRO A 6 69.93 19.54 31.76
C PRO A 6 69.05 18.51 30.98
N ALA A 7 69.67 17.50 30.31
CA ALA A 7 69.02 16.37 29.61
C ALA A 7 69.90 15.09 29.60
N ALA A 8 69.30 13.91 29.35
CA ALA A 8 69.88 12.61 28.95
C ALA A 8 68.70 11.69 28.53
N GLU A 9 68.64 11.14 27.31
CA GLU A 9 69.35 9.95 26.76
C GLU A 9 68.83 8.59 27.28
N GLY A 10 68.54 7.69 26.33
CA GLY A 10 67.90 6.39 26.54
C GLY A 10 67.57 5.74 25.18
N ASP A 11 68.58 5.11 24.59
CA ASP A 11 68.54 4.43 23.28
C ASP A 11 68.09 2.97 23.42
N ASP A 12 67.17 2.50 22.56
CA ASP A 12 67.09 1.07 22.20
C ASP A 12 66.19 0.77 20.97
N GLY A 13 66.65 -0.14 20.12
CA GLY A 13 65.80 -1.18 19.49
C GLY A 13 64.78 -0.84 18.39
N THR A 14 65.22 -0.62 17.15
CA THR A 14 64.45 -0.96 15.92
C THR A 14 64.09 -2.47 15.90
N PRO A 15 62.98 -2.92 15.24
CA PRO A 15 62.84 -2.80 13.78
C PRO A 15 61.43 -2.51 13.22
N ALA A 16 61.42 -1.92 12.02
CA ALA A 16 60.25 -1.83 11.14
C ALA A 16 59.98 -3.19 10.43
N PRO A 17 58.75 -3.43 9.93
CA PRO A 17 58.45 -4.62 9.12
C PRO A 17 59.26 -4.63 7.82
N VAL A 18 59.94 -5.74 7.56
CA VAL A 18 60.84 -5.90 6.41
C VAL A 18 60.05 -6.16 5.13
N HIS A 19 60.17 -5.23 4.16
CA HIS A 19 59.91 -5.53 2.75
C HIS A 19 61.13 -6.25 2.15
N THR A 20 60.91 -7.42 1.54
CA THR A 20 61.90 -8.08 0.66
C THR A 20 61.25 -8.49 -0.68
N PRO A 21 62.02 -8.61 -1.79
CA PRO A 21 61.44 -8.44 -3.13
C PRO A 21 61.72 -9.58 -4.13
N VAL A 22 60.91 -9.64 -5.20
CA VAL A 22 61.31 -9.94 -6.61
C VAL A 22 61.93 -11.33 -6.89
N PRO A 23 61.34 -12.12 -7.83
CA PRO A 23 61.84 -12.01 -9.21
C PRO A 23 60.80 -12.09 -10.34
N THR A 24 61.10 -11.35 -11.40
CA THR A 24 60.51 -11.46 -12.74
C THR A 24 61.19 -12.55 -13.57
N SER A 25 60.43 -13.29 -14.39
CA SER A 25 60.81 -13.55 -15.80
C SER A 25 59.64 -14.13 -16.60
N MET A 26 59.52 -13.74 -17.87
CA MET A 26 58.82 -14.54 -18.90
C MET A 26 59.74 -15.65 -19.43
N PRO A 27 59.20 -16.55 -20.28
CA PRO A 27 59.58 -16.44 -21.70
C PRO A 27 58.39 -16.54 -22.68
N ALA A 28 58.60 -16.00 -23.89
CA ALA A 28 57.87 -16.37 -25.11
C ALA A 28 58.81 -17.24 -25.99
N PRO A 29 58.30 -18.11 -26.89
CA PRO A 29 57.88 -17.68 -28.24
C PRO A 29 56.59 -18.43 -28.69
N ALA A 30 56.10 -18.45 -29.95
CA ALA A 30 56.57 -17.96 -31.24
C ALA A 30 55.37 -17.53 -32.14
N HIS A 31 55.65 -17.07 -33.38
CA HIS A 31 54.64 -16.64 -34.36
C HIS A 31 54.06 -17.77 -35.23
N THR A 32 52.95 -17.43 -35.91
CA THR A 32 52.18 -18.14 -36.95
C THR A 32 53.01 -18.63 -38.17
N PRO A 33 52.51 -19.64 -38.92
CA PRO A 33 51.54 -19.45 -40.03
C PRO A 33 50.33 -20.39 -39.95
N GLU A 34 49.09 -19.95 -40.22
CA GLU A 34 48.45 -19.71 -41.53
C GLU A 34 47.96 -21.01 -42.22
N ALA A 35 46.63 -21.15 -42.32
CA ALA A 35 45.95 -22.10 -43.21
C ALA A 35 44.57 -21.52 -43.56
N ALA A 36 44.37 -21.14 -44.82
CA ALA A 36 43.11 -20.54 -45.28
C ALA A 36 42.09 -21.59 -45.71
N ALA A 37 40.81 -21.36 -45.37
CA ALA A 37 39.67 -22.03 -45.97
C ALA A 37 38.58 -20.96 -46.24
N GLN A 38 38.52 -20.50 -47.50
CA GLN A 38 37.60 -19.45 -47.94
C GLN A 38 36.30 -20.03 -48.50
N THR A 39 35.20 -19.30 -48.30
CA THR A 39 33.98 -19.25 -49.16
C THR A 39 33.12 -20.53 -49.28
N PRO A 40 31.87 -20.42 -49.81
CA PRO A 40 31.14 -19.21 -50.21
C PRO A 40 29.80 -18.96 -49.50
N ASP A 41 29.47 -17.69 -49.30
CA ASP A 41 28.07 -17.24 -49.37
C ASP A 41 27.56 -17.37 -50.82
N THR A 42 26.34 -17.87 -51.02
CA THR A 42 25.62 -17.75 -52.31
C THR A 42 24.11 -17.80 -52.06
N PRO A 43 23.33 -16.79 -52.51
CA PRO A 43 21.91 -16.69 -52.17
C PRO A 43 21.03 -17.58 -53.05
N ALA A 44 20.22 -18.44 -52.43
CA ALA A 44 19.14 -19.14 -53.11
C ALA A 44 17.92 -18.21 -53.32
N ARG A 45 17.41 -18.14 -54.54
CA ARG A 45 16.22 -17.35 -54.93
C ARG A 45 15.05 -18.28 -55.30
N THR A 46 13.84 -17.72 -55.20
CA THR A 46 12.60 -18.15 -55.90
C THR A 46 12.00 -19.52 -55.53
N PRO A 47 10.69 -19.77 -55.81
CA PRO A 47 9.72 -18.90 -56.49
C PRO A 47 8.54 -18.43 -55.61
N GLU A 48 7.80 -17.44 -56.11
CA GLU A 48 6.46 -17.10 -55.63
C GLU A 48 5.45 -18.19 -56.03
N ALA A 49 4.46 -18.43 -55.17
CA ALA A 49 3.28 -19.24 -55.49
C ALA A 49 2.00 -18.44 -55.18
N ALA A 50 1.45 -17.77 -56.19
CA ALA A 50 0.27 -16.93 -56.03
C ALA A 50 -1.01 -17.77 -55.93
N VAL A 51 -1.59 -17.84 -54.72
CA VAL A 51 -2.95 -18.37 -54.51
C VAL A 51 -3.94 -17.20 -54.46
N ARG A 52 -4.88 -17.16 -55.40
CA ARG A 52 -6.05 -16.26 -55.35
C ARG A 52 -7.23 -16.97 -54.72
N THR A 53 -7.80 -16.38 -53.67
CA THR A 53 -9.17 -16.62 -53.21
C THR A 53 -9.81 -15.26 -52.87
N PRO A 54 -11.16 -15.14 -52.96
CA PRO A 54 -11.79 -13.88 -53.34
C PRO A 54 -12.15 -12.94 -52.17
N ASP A 55 -12.23 -11.65 -52.49
CA ASP A 55 -12.83 -10.63 -51.62
C ASP A 55 -14.29 -10.94 -51.30
N THR A 56 -14.66 -10.88 -50.02
CA THR A 56 -16.05 -10.72 -49.56
C THR A 56 -16.02 -9.99 -48.21
N PRO A 57 -16.68 -8.84 -48.06
CA PRO A 57 -16.59 -8.04 -46.84
C PRO A 57 -17.40 -8.68 -45.70
N ALA A 58 -16.71 -9.36 -44.79
CA ALA A 58 -17.30 -9.85 -43.55
C ALA A 58 -17.68 -8.66 -42.66
N ARG A 59 -18.98 -8.36 -42.57
CA ARG A 59 -19.51 -7.43 -41.56
C ARG A 59 -19.34 -8.03 -40.16
N THR A 60 -18.34 -7.57 -39.42
CA THR A 60 -18.36 -7.67 -37.95
C THR A 60 -19.51 -6.81 -37.41
N PRO A 61 -20.44 -7.36 -36.61
CA PRO A 61 -21.45 -6.55 -35.96
C PRO A 61 -20.82 -5.83 -34.76
N ASP A 62 -20.78 -4.49 -34.80
CA ASP A 62 -20.40 -3.67 -33.64
C ASP A 62 -21.40 -3.85 -32.50
N THR A 63 -21.13 -4.83 -31.64
CA THR A 63 -21.79 -4.99 -30.35
C THR A 63 -20.79 -4.55 -29.29
N PRO A 64 -20.96 -3.38 -28.65
CA PRO A 64 -20.10 -3.00 -27.54
C PRO A 64 -20.26 -4.05 -26.43
N ALA A 65 -19.17 -4.74 -26.11
CA ALA A 65 -19.19 -5.74 -25.06
C ALA A 65 -19.57 -5.06 -23.74
N ARG A 66 -20.71 -5.45 -23.15
CA ARG A 66 -21.10 -5.00 -21.81
C ARG A 66 -20.02 -5.45 -20.82
N THR A 67 -19.22 -4.50 -20.34
CA THR A 67 -18.53 -4.66 -19.06
C THR A 67 -19.58 -5.02 -18.00
N PRO A 68 -19.44 -6.15 -17.28
CA PRO A 68 -20.52 -6.66 -16.43
C PRO A 68 -20.75 -5.77 -15.22
N ASP A 69 -21.97 -5.80 -14.68
CA ASP A 69 -22.42 -4.93 -13.57
C ASP A 69 -21.73 -5.22 -12.21
N ALA A 70 -20.59 -5.91 -12.18
CA ALA A 70 -19.99 -6.47 -10.96
C ALA A 70 -19.74 -5.43 -9.83
N PRO A 71 -19.17 -4.23 -10.09
CA PRO A 71 -19.00 -3.21 -9.04
C PRO A 71 -20.34 -2.66 -8.56
N VAL A 72 -21.34 -2.56 -9.43
CA VAL A 72 -22.71 -2.12 -9.08
C VAL A 72 -23.41 -3.19 -8.25
N ARG A 73 -23.21 -4.48 -8.56
CA ARG A 73 -23.71 -5.61 -7.76
C ARG A 73 -23.06 -5.70 -6.40
N MET A 74 -21.74 -5.51 -6.31
CA MET A 74 -21.04 -5.46 -5.03
C MET A 74 -21.52 -4.27 -4.20
N ARG A 75 -21.63 -3.07 -4.79
CA ARG A 75 -22.24 -1.89 -4.14
C ARG A 75 -23.63 -2.18 -3.61
N ASP A 76 -24.52 -2.70 -4.46
CA ASP A 76 -25.91 -2.94 -4.09
C ASP A 76 -26.04 -4.07 -3.07
N ALA A 77 -25.18 -5.08 -3.10
CA ALA A 77 -25.15 -6.14 -2.10
C ALA A 77 -24.62 -5.62 -0.75
N VAL A 78 -23.46 -4.95 -0.74
CA VAL A 78 -22.89 -4.29 0.45
C VAL A 78 -23.88 -3.29 1.04
N LEU A 79 -24.69 -2.60 0.23
CA LEU A 79 -25.76 -1.75 0.77
C LEU A 79 -26.96 -2.56 1.29
N ARG A 80 -27.51 -3.52 0.53
CA ARG A 80 -28.73 -4.28 0.90
C ARG A 80 -28.52 -5.21 2.10
N MET A 81 -27.41 -5.94 2.13
CA MET A 81 -27.00 -6.83 3.24
C MET A 81 -26.63 -6.06 4.53
N CYS A 82 -26.62 -4.73 4.44
CA CYS A 82 -26.42 -3.81 5.55
C CYS A 82 -27.70 -2.99 5.86
N THR A 83 -28.82 -3.33 5.23
CA THR A 83 -30.17 -2.78 5.47
C THR A 83 -31.20 -3.92 5.58
N ASP A 84 -30.87 -5.00 6.29
CA ASP A 84 -31.86 -6.00 6.71
C ASP A 84 -32.78 -5.35 7.78
N ASP A 85 -33.97 -4.91 7.38
CA ASP A 85 -34.95 -4.21 8.22
C ASP A 85 -35.53 -5.07 9.38
N ASP A 86 -35.17 -6.36 9.46
CA ASP A 86 -35.59 -7.30 10.51
C ASP A 86 -34.78 -7.20 11.83
N ALA A 87 -33.85 -6.26 11.96
CA ALA A 87 -33.19 -5.97 13.23
C ALA A 87 -34.19 -5.32 14.22
N PRO A 88 -34.36 -5.84 15.46
CA PRO A 88 -35.34 -5.30 16.40
C PRO A 88 -35.04 -3.85 16.77
N ALA A 89 -36.07 -3.00 16.67
CA ALA A 89 -35.97 -1.54 16.61
C ALA A 89 -35.53 -0.80 17.90
N GLU A 90 -34.91 -1.49 18.85
CA GLU A 90 -34.37 -0.91 20.10
C GLU A 90 -32.83 -0.74 20.07
N VAL A 91 -32.14 -1.21 19.03
CA VAL A 91 -30.67 -1.13 18.94
C VAL A 91 -30.16 0.17 18.27
N ASP A 92 -30.98 0.86 17.46
CA ASP A 92 -30.53 2.02 16.67
C ASP A 92 -30.45 3.34 17.47
N ALA A 93 -29.53 3.37 18.44
CA ALA A 93 -28.98 4.61 18.99
C ALA A 93 -27.85 5.15 18.08
N ALA A 94 -28.05 5.14 16.76
CA ALA A 94 -27.17 5.56 15.67
C ALA A 94 -25.79 6.10 16.09
N PHE A 95 -24.78 5.23 16.03
CA PHE A 95 -23.38 5.62 16.17
C PHE A 95 -22.99 6.56 15.02
N TRP A 96 -21.98 7.40 15.22
CA TRP A 96 -21.60 8.38 14.19
C TRP A 96 -20.93 7.73 12.97
N ARG A 97 -21.31 8.21 11.78
CA ARG A 97 -20.71 7.88 10.48
C ARG A 97 -20.50 9.14 9.62
N PRO A 98 -19.59 9.12 8.63
CA PRO A 98 -19.47 10.17 7.62
C PRO A 98 -20.78 10.46 6.87
N ALA A 99 -20.80 11.54 6.09
CA ALA A 99 -21.87 11.79 5.14
C ALA A 99 -21.94 10.67 4.07
N ARG A 100 -23.04 10.60 3.31
CA ARG A 100 -23.10 9.76 2.11
C ARG A 100 -22.57 10.57 0.91
N GLY A 101 -21.49 10.10 0.29
CA GLY A 101 -20.81 10.78 -0.82
C GLY A 101 -19.55 10.02 -1.26
N PRO A 102 -18.78 10.58 -2.23
CA PRO A 102 -17.51 10.01 -2.66
C PRO A 102 -16.42 10.07 -1.59
N VAL A 103 -15.43 9.17 -1.70
CA VAL A 103 -14.22 9.16 -0.88
C VAL A 103 -13.05 9.73 -1.68
N VAL A 104 -12.21 10.53 -1.04
CA VAL A 104 -10.93 10.99 -1.61
C VAL A 104 -9.79 10.34 -0.83
N CYS A 105 -8.94 9.58 -1.51
CA CYS A 105 -7.71 9.05 -0.94
C CYS A 105 -6.52 9.88 -1.45
N LEU A 106 -5.63 10.33 -0.57
CA LEU A 106 -4.53 11.23 -0.94
C LEU A 106 -3.20 10.73 -0.39
N GLY A 107 -2.26 10.38 -1.27
CA GLY A 107 -0.92 9.93 -0.89
C GLY A 107 -0.05 9.46 -2.05
N GLU A 108 1.09 8.83 -1.76
CA GLU A 108 2.03 8.34 -2.78
C GLU A 108 1.82 6.87 -3.13
N THR A 109 1.75 6.58 -4.43
CA THR A 109 1.82 5.22 -4.97
C THR A 109 3.05 5.08 -5.84
N MET A 110 3.78 4.01 -5.61
CA MET A 110 5.05 3.69 -6.23
C MET A 110 4.90 2.51 -7.19
N ALA A 111 5.87 2.36 -8.09
CA ALA A 111 6.17 1.04 -8.60
C ALA A 111 6.74 0.18 -7.45
N ALA A 112 6.38 -1.09 -7.44
CA ALA A 112 6.98 -2.07 -6.54
C ALA A 112 7.68 -3.16 -7.37
N MET A 113 8.84 -3.61 -6.93
CA MET A 113 9.51 -4.79 -7.50
C MET A 113 9.80 -5.81 -6.41
N ALA A 114 9.54 -7.08 -6.69
CA ALA A 114 9.76 -8.19 -5.76
C ALA A 114 10.39 -9.39 -6.48
N PRO A 115 11.32 -10.13 -5.87
CA PRO A 115 11.79 -11.38 -6.42
C PRO A 115 10.65 -12.42 -6.47
N PRO A 116 10.67 -13.39 -7.40
CA PRO A 116 9.75 -14.51 -7.35
C PRO A 116 10.06 -15.38 -6.12
N PRO A 117 9.07 -15.78 -5.29
CA PRO A 117 9.31 -16.77 -4.25
C PRO A 117 9.86 -18.08 -4.85
N PRO A 118 10.83 -18.75 -4.21
CA PRO A 118 11.38 -18.48 -2.87
C PRO A 118 12.69 -17.65 -2.87
N HIS A 119 12.99 -16.89 -3.92
CA HIS A 119 14.27 -16.18 -4.07
C HIS A 119 14.35 -14.91 -3.20
N ALA A 120 15.55 -14.62 -2.67
CA ALA A 120 15.86 -13.36 -1.99
C ALA A 120 16.34 -12.30 -3.00
N LEU A 121 16.35 -11.02 -2.60
CA LEU A 121 16.63 -9.89 -3.51
C LEU A 121 18.09 -9.85 -4.01
N ASP A 122 19.03 -10.43 -3.26
CA ASP A 122 20.46 -10.50 -3.60
C ASP A 122 20.83 -11.60 -4.61
N THR A 123 19.91 -12.54 -4.84
CA THR A 123 20.14 -13.81 -5.55
C THR A 123 19.08 -14.09 -6.63
N ALA A 124 18.21 -13.13 -6.93
CA ALA A 124 17.17 -13.25 -7.93
C ALA A 124 17.58 -12.64 -9.29
N ASP A 125 17.69 -13.48 -10.33
CA ASP A 125 17.93 -13.04 -11.72
C ASP A 125 16.75 -12.26 -12.35
N SER A 126 15.61 -12.16 -11.66
CA SER A 126 14.42 -11.46 -12.16
C SER A 126 13.55 -10.91 -11.02
N LEU A 127 12.84 -9.82 -11.30
CA LEU A 127 11.89 -9.18 -10.39
C LEU A 127 10.53 -9.04 -11.07
N ARG A 128 9.44 -9.32 -10.34
CA ARG A 128 8.07 -8.99 -10.77
C ARG A 128 7.78 -7.52 -10.46
N LEU A 129 7.29 -6.78 -11.45
CA LEU A 129 6.90 -5.38 -11.30
C LEU A 129 5.39 -5.27 -10.98
N SER A 130 5.04 -4.71 -9.84
CA SER A 130 3.68 -4.41 -9.39
C SER A 130 3.53 -2.91 -9.06
N VAL A 131 2.53 -2.54 -8.27
CA VAL A 131 2.32 -1.19 -7.71
C VAL A 131 2.06 -1.32 -6.22
N ALA A 132 2.40 -0.30 -5.44
CA ALA A 132 2.19 -0.28 -3.99
C ALA A 132 2.06 1.16 -3.47
N GLY A 133 1.06 1.42 -2.63
CA GLY A 133 0.87 2.70 -1.97
C GLY A 133 -0.38 2.71 -1.12
N ALA A 134 -0.24 2.94 0.19
CA ALA A 134 -1.30 2.69 1.17
C ALA A 134 -2.63 3.38 0.81
N GLU A 135 -2.60 4.68 0.49
CA GLU A 135 -3.81 5.42 0.14
C GLU A 135 -4.44 4.94 -1.19
N SER A 136 -3.66 4.42 -2.14
CA SER A 136 -4.22 3.78 -3.33
C SER A 136 -4.73 2.36 -3.10
N ASN A 137 -4.11 1.60 -2.20
CA ASN A 137 -4.58 0.27 -1.82
C ASN A 137 -5.99 0.39 -1.20
N VAL A 138 -6.16 1.36 -0.29
CA VAL A 138 -7.47 1.73 0.25
C VAL A 138 -8.43 2.15 -0.87
N ALA A 139 -7.99 3.01 -1.80
CA ALA A 139 -8.85 3.49 -2.89
C ALA A 139 -9.37 2.37 -3.80
N MET A 140 -8.49 1.43 -4.20
CA MET A 140 -8.84 0.30 -5.06
C MET A 140 -9.84 -0.63 -4.36
N TYR A 141 -9.60 -0.99 -3.09
CA TYR A 141 -10.54 -1.83 -2.34
C TYR A 141 -11.89 -1.16 -2.08
N LEU A 142 -11.93 0.15 -1.83
CA LEU A 142 -13.18 0.90 -1.73
C LEU A 142 -13.96 0.94 -3.06
N ALA A 143 -13.27 0.97 -4.20
CA ALA A 143 -13.88 0.92 -5.52
C ALA A 143 -14.38 -0.49 -5.89
N ASP A 144 -13.67 -1.55 -5.51
CA ASP A 144 -14.15 -2.95 -5.61
C ASP A 144 -15.41 -3.17 -4.76
N LEU A 145 -15.45 -2.61 -3.55
CA LEU A 145 -16.64 -2.55 -2.68
C LEU A 145 -17.72 -1.58 -3.20
N GLY A 146 -17.50 -0.94 -4.36
CA GLY A 146 -18.50 -0.20 -5.11
C GLY A 146 -18.75 1.24 -4.66
N LEU A 147 -17.90 1.80 -3.78
CA LEU A 147 -17.95 3.22 -3.44
C LEU A 147 -17.40 4.07 -4.60
N PRO A 148 -17.87 5.32 -4.79
CA PRO A 148 -17.25 6.24 -5.73
C PRO A 148 -15.99 6.84 -5.06
N VAL A 149 -14.81 6.59 -5.65
CA VAL A 149 -13.52 6.98 -5.06
C VAL A 149 -12.66 7.71 -6.07
N SER A 150 -12.02 8.79 -5.62
CA SER A 150 -10.96 9.48 -6.36
C SER A 150 -9.63 9.37 -5.60
N TRP A 151 -8.54 9.17 -6.34
CA TRP A 151 -7.18 9.18 -5.79
C TRP A 151 -6.42 10.43 -6.25
N LEU A 152 -5.95 11.24 -5.30
CA LEU A 152 -5.21 12.48 -5.55
C LEU A 152 -3.73 12.28 -5.21
N SER A 153 -2.86 12.51 -6.19
CA SER A 153 -1.42 12.25 -6.07
C SER A 153 -0.62 12.96 -7.18
N ALA A 154 0.68 12.66 -7.28
CA ALA A 154 1.52 13.03 -8.41
C ALA A 154 2.45 11.86 -8.78
N VAL A 155 2.57 11.58 -10.08
CA VAL A 155 3.51 10.60 -10.66
C VAL A 155 4.44 11.29 -11.67
N GLY A 156 5.60 10.71 -11.96
CA GLY A 156 6.49 11.25 -13.01
C GLY A 156 5.97 10.96 -14.42
N ASP A 157 6.44 11.71 -15.43
CA ASP A 157 6.18 11.39 -16.86
C ASP A 157 7.02 10.21 -17.39
N ASP A 158 7.05 9.14 -16.61
CA ASP A 158 7.85 7.95 -16.86
C ASP A 158 6.98 6.70 -17.03
N ALA A 159 7.61 5.57 -17.37
CA ALA A 159 6.90 4.31 -17.61
C ALA A 159 6.27 3.72 -16.33
N LEU A 160 6.82 4.03 -15.16
CA LEU A 160 6.31 3.60 -13.86
C LEU A 160 5.10 4.45 -13.45
N GLY A 161 5.13 5.77 -13.67
CA GLY A 161 4.00 6.66 -13.43
C GLY A 161 2.79 6.34 -14.31
N ARG A 162 3.03 6.04 -15.58
CA ARG A 162 2.00 5.51 -16.49
C ARG A 162 1.48 4.14 -16.03
N ARG A 163 2.34 3.24 -15.51
CA ARG A 163 1.91 1.95 -14.91
C ARG A 163 1.05 2.14 -13.66
N VAL A 164 1.46 3.00 -12.72
CA VAL A 164 0.75 3.31 -11.48
C VAL A 164 -0.64 3.85 -11.79
N ARG A 165 -0.73 4.90 -12.61
CA ARG A 165 -2.02 5.49 -13.02
C ARG A 165 -2.93 4.46 -13.69
N ALA A 166 -2.40 3.62 -14.59
CA ALA A 166 -3.16 2.60 -15.31
C ALA A 166 -3.51 1.34 -14.49
N ALA A 167 -2.90 1.14 -13.33
CA ALA A 167 -3.27 0.10 -12.38
C ALA A 167 -4.43 0.57 -11.50
N VAL A 168 -4.26 1.72 -10.83
CA VAL A 168 -5.29 2.30 -9.93
C VAL A 168 -6.59 2.59 -10.68
N ALA A 169 -6.51 3.12 -11.91
CA ALA A 169 -7.69 3.34 -12.76
C ALA A 169 -8.42 2.04 -13.16
N ARG A 170 -7.74 0.90 -13.21
CA ARG A 170 -8.34 -0.39 -13.62
C ARG A 170 -9.24 -0.97 -12.53
N ALA A 171 -8.98 -0.65 -11.26
CA ALA A 171 -9.86 -0.94 -10.13
C ALA A 171 -11.09 0.00 -10.06
N GLY A 172 -11.30 0.88 -11.06
CA GLY A 172 -12.46 1.78 -11.10
C GLY A 172 -12.30 3.10 -10.31
N VAL A 173 -11.12 3.37 -9.75
CA VAL A 173 -10.80 4.62 -9.05
C VAL A 173 -10.64 5.77 -10.05
N ASP A 174 -11.23 6.93 -9.75
CA ASP A 174 -10.98 8.16 -10.50
C ASP A 174 -9.54 8.67 -10.25
N VAL A 175 -8.72 8.64 -11.30
CA VAL A 175 -7.33 9.13 -11.30
C VAL A 175 -7.17 10.46 -12.04
N SER A 176 -8.27 11.17 -12.35
CA SER A 176 -8.20 12.49 -13.02
C SER A 176 -7.60 13.58 -12.12
N GLY A 177 -7.60 13.39 -10.79
CA GLY A 177 -6.91 14.25 -9.82
C GLY A 177 -5.41 13.97 -9.66
N VAL A 178 -4.88 12.92 -10.31
CA VAL A 178 -3.44 12.59 -10.24
C VAL A 178 -2.67 13.48 -11.21
N ARG A 179 -1.72 14.25 -10.71
CA ARG A 179 -0.81 15.08 -11.52
C ARG A 179 0.27 14.22 -12.19
N THR A 180 0.75 14.66 -13.36
CA THR A 180 2.01 14.18 -13.94
C THR A 180 3.06 15.27 -13.78
N ASP A 181 4.25 14.91 -13.33
CA ASP A 181 5.39 15.81 -13.12
C ASP A 181 6.51 15.47 -14.13
N PRO A 182 6.97 16.41 -14.96
CA PRO A 182 8.01 16.13 -15.97
C PRO A 182 9.43 16.16 -15.38
N ASP A 183 9.62 16.78 -14.22
CA ASP A 183 10.94 17.05 -13.61
C ASP A 183 11.28 16.05 -12.49
N ARG A 184 10.30 15.25 -12.04
CA ARG A 184 10.44 14.31 -10.91
C ARG A 184 10.04 12.89 -11.27
N PRO A 185 10.79 11.87 -10.82
CA PRO A 185 10.45 10.48 -11.07
C PRO A 185 9.24 10.03 -10.25
N THR A 186 8.56 9.00 -10.73
CA THR A 186 7.67 8.16 -9.91
C THR A 186 8.50 7.42 -8.87
N GLY A 187 8.03 7.36 -7.62
CA GLY A 187 8.71 6.60 -6.58
C GLY A 187 8.74 5.09 -6.86
N LEU A 188 9.77 4.42 -6.36
CA LEU A 188 9.97 2.98 -6.48
C LEU A 188 10.24 2.36 -5.09
N LEU A 189 9.80 1.12 -4.88
CA LEU A 189 10.27 0.27 -3.79
C LEU A 189 10.71 -1.11 -4.27
N LEU A 190 11.64 -1.72 -3.54
CA LEU A 190 12.00 -3.13 -3.67
C LEU A 190 11.52 -3.88 -2.41
N LYS A 191 10.77 -4.98 -2.60
CA LYS A 191 10.50 -5.97 -1.56
C LYS A 191 11.69 -6.94 -1.48
N ASP A 192 12.12 -7.24 -0.27
CA ASP A 192 13.27 -8.06 0.08
C ASP A 192 12.83 -9.14 1.09
N PRO A 193 12.30 -10.28 0.62
CA PRO A 193 11.72 -11.31 1.48
C PRO A 193 12.80 -12.05 2.27
N GLY A 194 12.67 -12.06 3.60
CA GLY A 194 13.56 -12.82 4.48
C GLY A 194 12.79 -13.68 5.49
N ALA A 195 13.52 -14.53 6.22
CA ALA A 195 12.94 -15.45 7.21
C ALA A 195 12.24 -14.74 8.41
N ALA A 196 12.46 -13.44 8.58
CA ALA A 196 11.79 -12.58 9.57
C ALA A 196 10.70 -11.68 8.95
N GLY A 197 10.28 -11.96 7.71
CA GLY A 197 9.32 -11.15 6.95
C GLY A 197 9.96 -10.31 5.83
N THR A 198 9.11 -9.61 5.08
CA THR A 198 9.51 -8.77 3.93
C THR A 198 10.10 -7.44 4.39
N ARG A 199 11.39 -7.21 4.13
CA ARG A 199 12.01 -5.87 4.22
C ARG A 199 11.63 -5.05 2.98
N VAL A 200 11.57 -3.73 3.10
CA VAL A 200 11.28 -2.82 1.99
C VAL A 200 12.37 -1.75 1.86
N HIS A 201 12.95 -1.65 0.66
CA HIS A 201 13.96 -0.63 0.30
C HIS A 201 13.31 0.46 -0.56
N TYR A 202 13.39 1.72 -0.14
CA TYR A 202 12.67 2.83 -0.79
C TYR A 202 13.56 3.72 -1.67
N TYR A 203 13.19 3.82 -2.95
CA TYR A 203 13.78 4.70 -3.95
C TYR A 203 12.75 5.80 -4.33
N ARG A 204 12.33 6.58 -3.33
CA ARG A 204 11.28 7.61 -3.44
C ARG A 204 11.70 9.04 -3.08
N ARG A 205 12.98 9.26 -2.72
CA ARG A 205 13.48 10.60 -2.34
C ARG A 205 13.39 11.56 -3.53
N GLY A 206 12.56 12.60 -3.41
CA GLY A 206 12.39 13.61 -4.44
C GLY A 206 11.37 13.25 -5.54
N SER A 207 10.63 12.14 -5.37
CA SER A 207 9.56 11.72 -6.30
C SER A 207 8.51 12.81 -6.53
N ALA A 208 7.72 12.65 -7.59
CA ALA A 208 6.60 13.54 -7.91
C ALA A 208 5.64 13.71 -6.71
N ALA A 209 5.26 12.62 -6.04
CA ALA A 209 4.38 12.66 -4.87
C ALA A 209 5.04 13.31 -3.64
N SER A 210 6.36 13.24 -3.49
CA SER A 210 7.07 14.00 -2.42
C SER A 210 6.99 15.52 -2.59
N ALA A 211 6.54 16.01 -3.76
CA ALA A 211 6.29 17.42 -4.05
C ALA A 211 4.81 17.84 -3.91
N LEU A 212 3.94 16.97 -3.39
CA LEU A 212 2.59 17.36 -2.97
C LEU A 212 2.67 18.41 -1.85
N GLY A 213 1.64 19.24 -1.74
CA GLY A 213 1.61 20.35 -0.79
C GLY A 213 0.20 20.90 -0.57
N PRO A 214 0.02 21.85 0.36
CA PRO A 214 -1.30 22.30 0.85
C PRO A 214 -2.33 22.69 -0.23
N GLY A 215 -1.88 23.12 -1.41
CA GLY A 215 -2.73 23.48 -2.55
C GLY A 215 -3.51 22.33 -3.19
N VAL A 216 -3.19 21.07 -2.84
CA VAL A 216 -3.98 19.90 -3.29
C VAL A 216 -5.38 19.91 -2.66
N LEU A 217 -5.55 20.48 -1.47
CA LEU A 217 -6.86 20.60 -0.80
C LEU A 217 -7.80 21.64 -1.42
N ASP A 218 -7.32 22.40 -2.40
CA ASP A 218 -8.11 23.38 -3.15
C ASP A 218 -8.74 22.76 -4.43
N ASP A 219 -8.62 21.43 -4.60
CA ASP A 219 -9.25 20.64 -5.67
C ASP A 219 -10.77 20.46 -5.47
N GLU A 220 -11.55 20.56 -6.55
CA GLU A 220 -13.02 20.60 -6.51
C GLU A 220 -13.68 19.36 -5.89
N ARG A 221 -13.02 18.19 -5.92
CA ARG A 221 -13.57 16.94 -5.37
C ARG A 221 -13.74 17.01 -3.85
N PHE A 222 -12.94 17.83 -3.16
CA PHE A 222 -13.10 18.05 -1.71
C PHE A 222 -14.41 18.76 -1.33
N GLY A 223 -15.05 19.45 -2.27
CA GLY A 223 -16.34 20.12 -2.08
C GLY A 223 -17.54 19.16 -2.10
N SER A 224 -17.38 17.94 -2.62
CA SER A 224 -18.42 16.89 -2.64
C SER A 224 -18.05 15.62 -1.86
N ALA A 225 -16.78 15.48 -1.46
CA ALA A 225 -16.30 14.37 -0.64
C ALA A 225 -17.09 14.22 0.66
N ALA A 226 -17.41 12.98 1.02
CA ALA A 226 -17.88 12.62 2.35
C ALA A 226 -16.72 12.34 3.32
N LEU A 227 -15.61 11.81 2.78
CA LEU A 227 -14.48 11.31 3.54
C LEU A 227 -13.18 11.58 2.78
N LEU A 228 -12.17 12.10 3.47
CA LEU A 228 -10.78 12.12 3.06
C LEU A 228 -10.03 11.01 3.82
N HIS A 229 -9.32 10.11 3.13
CA HIS A 229 -8.41 9.15 3.74
C HIS A 229 -6.94 9.52 3.49
N LEU A 230 -6.15 9.50 4.57
CA LEU A 230 -4.72 9.83 4.64
C LEU A 230 -3.99 8.77 5.46
N THR A 231 -2.66 8.68 5.33
CA THR A 231 -1.83 7.91 6.26
C THR A 231 -0.63 8.68 6.84
N GLY A 232 0.01 8.11 7.86
CA GLY A 232 1.31 8.54 8.37
C GLY A 232 2.49 8.39 7.41
N VAL A 233 2.31 7.73 6.24
CA VAL A 233 3.32 7.67 5.17
C VAL A 233 3.46 9.02 4.48
N THR A 234 2.35 9.60 4.01
CA THR A 234 2.33 10.83 3.22
C THR A 234 3.06 12.03 3.86
N PRO A 235 2.88 12.36 5.15
CA PRO A 235 3.55 13.52 5.74
C PRO A 235 5.03 13.26 6.09
N ALA A 236 5.52 12.02 6.02
CA ALA A 236 6.93 11.70 6.17
C ALA A 236 7.76 12.01 4.89
N LEU A 237 7.11 12.13 3.73
CA LEU A 237 7.79 12.24 2.43
C LEU A 237 8.55 13.55 2.23
N SER A 238 8.01 14.67 2.75
CA SER A 238 8.62 15.99 2.67
C SER A 238 7.95 17.00 3.62
N PRO A 239 8.57 18.16 3.89
CA PRO A 239 7.92 19.25 4.62
C PRO A 239 6.65 19.80 3.95
N THR A 240 6.50 19.69 2.63
CA THR A 240 5.28 20.14 1.94
C THR A 240 4.15 19.12 2.09
N CYS A 241 4.46 17.83 2.03
CA CYS A 241 3.48 16.78 2.34
C CYS A 241 3.08 16.76 3.82
N ARG A 242 4.00 17.12 4.72
CA ARG A 242 3.71 17.40 6.14
C ARG A 242 2.68 18.51 6.26
N ALA A 243 2.97 19.70 5.73
CA ALA A 243 2.08 20.86 5.76
C ALA A 243 0.71 20.61 5.09
N LEU A 244 0.63 19.71 4.10
CA LEU A 244 -0.61 19.28 3.47
C LEU A 244 -1.53 18.51 4.43
N VAL A 245 -0.99 17.48 5.07
CA VAL A 245 -1.73 16.65 6.05
C VAL A 245 -2.06 17.45 7.31
N GLU A 246 -1.16 18.33 7.74
CA GLU A 246 -1.39 19.32 8.80
C GLU A 246 -2.54 20.28 8.43
N ARG A 247 -2.57 20.87 7.22
CA ARG A 247 -3.71 21.72 6.79
C ARG A 247 -5.04 20.97 6.85
N ALA A 248 -5.07 19.69 6.48
CA ALA A 248 -6.29 18.87 6.54
C ALA A 248 -6.75 18.62 8.00
N LEU A 249 -5.83 18.22 8.89
CA LEU A 249 -6.15 17.77 10.25
C LEU A 249 -6.20 18.92 11.29
N HIS A 250 -5.39 19.97 11.14
CA HIS A 250 -5.47 21.17 11.98
C HIS A 250 -6.67 22.07 11.65
N THR A 251 -7.28 21.93 10.47
CA THR A 251 -8.61 22.53 10.20
C THR A 251 -9.64 21.89 11.14
N PRO A 252 -10.36 22.67 11.98
CA PRO A 252 -11.31 22.11 12.93
C PRO A 252 -12.45 21.36 12.23
N PRO A 253 -12.95 20.22 12.76
CA PRO A 253 -13.98 19.40 12.12
C PRO A 253 -15.22 20.19 11.66
N ALA A 254 -15.69 21.14 12.46
CA ALA A 254 -16.83 22.01 12.12
C ALA A 254 -16.57 23.02 10.98
N ARG A 255 -15.39 22.98 10.36
CA ARG A 255 -15.01 23.75 9.16
C ARG A 255 -14.57 22.86 7.99
N ARG A 256 -14.57 21.53 8.15
CA ARG A 256 -14.29 20.57 7.07
C ARG A 256 -15.59 20.30 6.30
N ALA A 257 -15.50 20.10 4.98
CA ALA A 257 -16.63 19.64 4.17
C ALA A 257 -16.87 18.12 4.32
N HIS A 258 -15.80 17.39 4.67
CA HIS A 258 -15.70 15.94 4.76
C HIS A 258 -15.16 15.51 6.13
N ALA A 259 -15.46 14.28 6.54
CA ALA A 259 -14.72 13.63 7.63
C ALA A 259 -13.28 13.31 7.20
N VAL A 260 -12.35 13.15 8.14
CA VAL A 260 -10.98 12.68 7.86
C VAL A 260 -10.72 11.34 8.53
N SER A 261 -10.31 10.36 7.73
CA SER A 261 -9.72 9.09 8.17
C SER A 261 -8.20 9.16 8.10
N PHE A 262 -7.53 8.67 9.14
CA PHE A 262 -6.07 8.61 9.22
C PHE A 262 -5.62 7.21 9.70
N ASP A 263 -4.88 6.47 8.87
CA ASP A 263 -4.13 5.30 9.35
C ASP A 263 -2.72 5.73 9.78
N VAL A 264 -2.32 5.38 11.00
CA VAL A 264 -1.00 5.73 11.55
C VAL A 264 0.13 5.18 10.67
N ASN A 265 -0.05 3.99 10.08
CA ASN A 265 0.78 3.37 9.02
C ASN A 265 2.28 3.70 9.18
N HIS A 266 2.84 3.34 10.34
CA HIS A 266 4.19 3.73 10.71
C HIS A 266 5.23 2.97 9.87
N ARG A 267 6.14 3.74 9.26
CA ARG A 267 7.24 3.22 8.44
C ARG A 267 8.53 3.84 8.94
N PRO A 268 9.22 3.25 9.94
CA PRO A 268 10.41 3.84 10.58
C PRO A 268 11.45 4.36 9.58
N ALA A 269 11.68 3.63 8.48
CA ALA A 269 12.63 4.00 7.42
C ALA A 269 12.30 5.30 6.64
N LEU A 270 11.12 5.91 6.84
CA LEU A 270 10.73 7.18 6.23
C LEU A 270 10.90 8.38 7.19
N TRP A 271 11.01 8.13 8.49
CA TRP A 271 10.97 9.17 9.51
C TRP A 271 12.38 9.48 10.06
N PRO A 272 12.73 10.77 10.28
CA PRO A 272 13.88 11.11 11.10
C PRO A 272 13.72 10.53 12.53
N PRO A 273 14.82 10.09 13.19
CA PRO A 273 14.78 9.59 14.56
C PRO A 273 14.00 10.51 15.50
N ASP A 274 13.25 9.89 16.42
CA ASP A 274 12.45 10.52 17.48
C ASP A 274 11.33 11.48 17.02
N THR A 275 11.13 11.70 15.71
CA THR A 275 10.09 12.60 15.19
C THR A 275 8.72 11.95 14.95
N ALA A 276 8.66 10.63 14.76
CA ALA A 276 7.41 9.92 14.48
C ALA A 276 6.40 9.95 15.65
N PRO A 277 6.79 9.63 16.92
CA PRO A 277 5.85 9.52 18.04
C PRO A 277 4.96 10.74 18.27
N SER A 278 5.56 11.94 18.28
CA SER A 278 4.86 13.18 18.60
C SER A 278 3.94 13.63 17.48
N VAL A 279 4.41 13.61 16.23
CA VAL A 279 3.64 14.13 15.09
C VAL A 279 2.57 13.14 14.62
N LEU A 280 2.82 11.82 14.66
CA LEU A 280 1.76 10.84 14.38
C LEU A 280 0.63 10.92 15.41
N ARG A 281 0.96 11.17 16.69
CA ARG A 281 -0.06 11.34 17.73
C ARG A 281 -0.91 12.60 17.53
N ASP A 282 -0.28 13.74 17.25
CA ASP A 282 -1.01 15.01 17.01
C ASP A 282 -1.93 14.91 15.78
N LEU A 283 -1.46 14.27 14.70
CA LEU A 283 -2.27 14.07 13.50
C LEU A 283 -3.42 13.08 13.74
N ALA A 284 -3.15 11.95 14.39
CA ALA A 284 -4.16 10.94 14.69
C ALA A 284 -5.27 11.47 15.62
N ASP A 285 -4.92 12.15 16.72
CA ASP A 285 -5.91 12.65 17.70
C ASP A 285 -6.87 13.73 17.12
N ARG A 286 -6.59 14.23 15.92
CA ARG A 286 -7.38 15.23 15.18
C ARG A 286 -8.20 14.67 14.02
N ALA A 287 -8.02 13.39 13.67
CA ALA A 287 -8.82 12.73 12.66
C ALA A 287 -10.20 12.36 13.23
N ASP A 288 -11.22 12.28 12.38
CA ASP A 288 -12.56 11.83 12.80
C ASP A 288 -12.59 10.30 12.98
N ILE A 289 -11.80 9.58 12.17
CA ILE A 289 -11.62 8.12 12.18
C ILE A 289 -10.12 7.80 12.21
N VAL A 290 -9.65 6.99 13.14
CA VAL A 290 -8.26 6.51 13.19
C VAL A 290 -8.16 5.00 13.05
N PHE A 291 -7.15 4.55 12.30
CA PHE A 291 -6.66 3.18 12.33
C PHE A 291 -5.22 3.15 12.85
N VAL A 292 -4.88 2.18 13.70
CA VAL A 292 -3.51 2.00 14.21
C VAL A 292 -3.27 0.54 14.59
N GLY A 293 -2.09 -0.01 14.30
CA GLY A 293 -1.64 -1.30 14.80
C GLY A 293 -1.36 -1.25 16.31
N LEU A 294 -1.66 -2.32 17.04
CA LEU A 294 -1.31 -2.39 18.47
C LEU A 294 0.22 -2.39 18.64
N ASP A 295 0.93 -3.03 17.71
CA ASP A 295 2.37 -2.99 17.53
C ASP A 295 2.89 -1.58 17.16
N GLU A 296 2.26 -0.91 16.18
CA GLU A 296 2.60 0.48 15.81
C GLU A 296 2.45 1.43 17.01
N ALA A 297 1.37 1.29 17.78
CA ALA A 297 1.13 2.08 18.98
C ALA A 297 2.12 1.78 20.10
N GLN A 298 2.52 0.51 20.27
CA GLN A 298 3.52 0.10 21.26
C GLN A 298 4.92 0.62 20.91
N GLU A 299 5.33 0.54 19.63
CA GLU A 299 6.59 1.11 19.14
C GLU A 299 6.63 2.64 19.32
N LEU A 300 5.55 3.33 18.96
CA LEU A 300 5.52 4.80 18.99
C LEU A 300 5.30 5.39 20.40
N TRP A 301 4.48 4.75 21.24
CA TRP A 301 3.92 5.40 22.43
C TRP A 301 4.06 4.58 23.73
N GLY A 302 4.55 3.34 23.69
CA GLY A 302 4.95 2.57 24.87
C GLY A 302 4.72 1.07 24.77
N GLU A 303 5.77 0.29 25.04
CA GLU A 303 5.88 -1.18 24.83
C GLU A 303 4.79 -2.06 25.46
N HIS A 304 3.93 -1.53 26.34
CA HIS A 304 2.94 -2.28 27.11
C HIS A 304 1.51 -1.70 27.00
N LEU A 305 1.24 -0.86 26.00
CA LEU A 305 -0.11 -0.34 25.75
C LEU A 305 -1.08 -1.46 25.34
N THR A 306 -2.24 -1.49 25.98
CA THR A 306 -3.43 -2.21 25.47
C THR A 306 -4.24 -1.32 24.53
N GLU A 307 -5.18 -1.89 23.79
CA GLU A 307 -6.07 -1.15 22.89
C GLU A 307 -6.88 -0.07 23.64
N ALA A 308 -7.26 -0.36 24.88
CA ALA A 308 -7.91 0.61 25.77
C ALA A 308 -6.98 1.77 26.15
N ASP A 309 -5.67 1.52 26.29
CA ASP A 309 -4.68 2.56 26.57
C ASP A 309 -4.41 3.42 25.33
N VAL A 310 -4.39 2.82 24.13
CA VAL A 310 -4.38 3.56 22.86
C VAL A 310 -5.61 4.48 22.77
N ARG A 311 -6.80 4.03 23.18
CA ARG A 311 -7.98 4.91 23.27
C ARG A 311 -7.87 6.02 24.33
N ARG A 312 -7.11 5.81 25.41
CA ARG A 312 -6.78 6.88 26.39
C ARG A 312 -5.73 7.87 25.86
N LEU A 313 -4.88 7.45 24.92
CA LEU A 313 -3.87 8.30 24.27
C LEU A 313 -4.43 9.10 23.08
N LEU A 314 -5.39 8.52 22.35
CA LEU A 314 -6.08 9.07 21.18
C LEU A 314 -7.58 9.22 21.50
N SER A 315 -7.93 10.35 22.11
CA SER A 315 -9.26 10.64 22.65
C SER A 315 -10.16 11.43 21.71
N GLY A 316 -9.58 12.28 20.86
CA GLY A 316 -10.30 13.12 19.90
C GLY A 316 -11.00 12.38 18.74
N PRO A 317 -10.52 11.20 18.26
CA PRO A 317 -11.22 10.46 17.21
C PRO A 317 -12.61 10.01 17.67
N ARG A 318 -13.56 10.10 16.75
CA ARG A 318 -14.96 9.69 16.96
C ARG A 318 -15.11 8.17 16.81
N VAL A 319 -14.28 7.60 15.94
CA VAL A 319 -14.03 6.17 15.78
C VAL A 319 -12.52 5.94 15.84
N LEU A 320 -12.06 5.05 16.70
CA LEU A 320 -10.68 4.56 16.73
C LEU A 320 -10.71 3.04 16.55
N VAL A 321 -9.96 2.51 15.60
CA VAL A 321 -9.81 1.07 15.39
C VAL A 321 -8.37 0.65 15.64
N VAL A 322 -8.16 -0.20 16.64
CA VAL A 322 -6.86 -0.79 16.96
C VAL A 322 -6.79 -2.18 16.34
N LYS A 323 -5.75 -2.42 15.53
CA LYS A 323 -5.50 -3.65 14.77
C LYS A 323 -4.50 -4.53 15.53
N ASP A 324 -4.92 -5.65 16.11
CA ASP A 324 -4.06 -6.61 16.82
C ASP A 324 -3.67 -7.78 15.89
N GLY A 325 -3.06 -7.42 14.75
CA GLY A 325 -2.54 -8.35 13.73
C GLY A 325 -3.47 -9.54 13.41
N GLY A 326 -2.92 -10.75 13.55
CA GLY A 326 -3.66 -12.01 13.34
C GLY A 326 -4.53 -12.47 14.53
N ARG A 327 -4.78 -11.62 15.53
CA ARG A 327 -5.62 -11.92 16.69
C ARG A 327 -7.00 -11.26 16.56
N GLY A 328 -7.06 -10.00 16.15
CA GLY A 328 -8.34 -9.31 15.93
C GLY A 328 -8.22 -7.80 15.71
N ALA A 329 -9.36 -7.12 15.79
CA ALA A 329 -9.41 -5.66 15.78
C ALA A 329 -10.52 -5.15 16.73
N THR A 330 -10.24 -4.04 17.41
CA THR A 330 -11.15 -3.42 18.39
C THR A 330 -11.49 -2.00 17.95
N ALA A 331 -12.77 -1.74 17.70
CA ALA A 331 -13.32 -0.40 17.44
C ALA A 331 -13.86 0.24 18.72
N PHE A 332 -13.43 1.48 18.98
CA PHE A 332 -13.91 2.35 20.04
C PHE A 332 -14.69 3.52 19.47
N THR A 333 -15.78 3.88 20.14
CA THR A 333 -16.57 5.10 19.90
C THR A 333 -16.92 5.77 21.23
N GLU A 334 -17.63 6.89 21.20
CA GLU A 334 -18.18 7.53 22.42
C GLU A 334 -19.17 6.65 23.20
N ARG A 335 -19.81 5.66 22.54
CA ARG A 335 -20.95 4.89 23.08
C ARG A 335 -20.70 3.39 23.23
N ALA A 336 -19.79 2.83 22.45
CA ALA A 336 -19.57 1.40 22.34
C ALA A 336 -18.09 1.06 22.10
N VAL A 337 -17.68 -0.10 22.62
CA VAL A 337 -16.45 -0.80 22.26
C VAL A 337 -16.86 -2.14 21.65
N CYS A 338 -16.27 -2.51 20.52
CA CYS A 338 -16.57 -3.74 19.81
C CYS A 338 -15.25 -4.39 19.38
N THR A 339 -15.07 -5.67 19.66
CA THR A 339 -13.89 -6.45 19.24
C THR A 339 -14.36 -7.59 18.35
N VAL A 340 -13.70 -7.77 17.20
CA VAL A 340 -13.94 -8.90 16.30
C VAL A 340 -12.61 -9.62 16.06
N PRO A 341 -12.51 -10.93 16.34
CA PRO A 341 -11.28 -11.69 16.12
C PRO A 341 -11.00 -11.84 14.63
N ALA A 342 -9.72 -11.99 14.29
CA ALA A 342 -9.27 -12.12 12.91
C ALA A 342 -9.75 -13.45 12.30
N LEU A 343 -10.04 -13.43 11.00
CA LEU A 343 -10.38 -14.64 10.26
C LEU A 343 -9.14 -15.51 10.07
N ALA A 344 -9.32 -16.83 10.17
CA ALA A 344 -8.28 -17.77 9.81
C ALA A 344 -8.06 -17.74 8.29
N THR A 345 -6.85 -17.33 7.86
CA THR A 345 -6.43 -17.37 6.46
C THR A 345 -4.98 -17.83 6.34
N GLU A 346 -4.68 -18.41 5.19
CA GLU A 346 -3.34 -18.52 4.65
C GLU A 346 -2.76 -17.12 4.42
N VAL A 347 -1.45 -16.96 4.65
CA VAL A 347 -0.72 -15.70 4.48
C VAL A 347 0.45 -15.92 3.52
N VAL A 348 0.37 -15.29 2.36
CA VAL A 348 1.39 -15.24 1.31
C VAL A 348 2.28 -14.00 1.50
N GLU A 349 1.68 -12.87 1.84
CA GLU A 349 2.35 -11.59 2.11
C GLU A 349 1.50 -10.76 3.09
N PRO A 350 2.03 -10.30 4.25
CA PRO A 350 1.31 -9.41 5.17
C PRO A 350 1.18 -7.95 4.69
N VAL A 351 2.00 -7.50 3.73
CA VAL A 351 1.95 -6.12 3.21
C VAL A 351 0.64 -5.86 2.46
N GLY A 352 0.02 -4.70 2.69
CA GLY A 352 -1.29 -4.32 2.12
C GLY A 352 -2.50 -4.73 2.97
N ALA A 353 -2.39 -5.73 3.84
CA ALA A 353 -3.51 -6.24 4.64
C ALA A 353 -4.14 -5.19 5.58
N GLY A 354 -3.34 -4.26 6.11
CA GLY A 354 -3.83 -3.14 6.92
C GLY A 354 -4.62 -2.10 6.11
N ASP A 355 -4.17 -1.81 4.89
CA ASP A 355 -4.85 -0.90 3.97
C ASP A 355 -6.19 -1.51 3.50
N ALA A 356 -6.17 -2.81 3.17
CA ALA A 356 -7.35 -3.60 2.87
C ALA A 356 -8.35 -3.64 4.03
N PHE A 357 -7.89 -3.84 5.27
CA PHE A 357 -8.73 -3.76 6.47
C PHE A 357 -9.39 -2.38 6.62
N ALA A 358 -8.62 -1.31 6.45
CA ALA A 358 -9.14 0.06 6.54
C ALA A 358 -10.23 0.31 5.48
N ALA A 359 -10.03 -0.13 4.24
CA ALA A 359 -11.04 -0.03 3.18
C ALA A 359 -12.35 -0.77 3.54
N GLY A 360 -12.27 -2.03 3.98
CA GLY A 360 -13.44 -2.81 4.36
C GLY A 360 -14.23 -2.18 5.51
N PHE A 361 -13.54 -1.69 6.55
CA PHE A 361 -14.18 -0.99 7.66
C PHE A 361 -14.82 0.34 7.22
N LEU A 362 -14.12 1.15 6.40
CA LEU A 362 -14.65 2.41 5.89
C LEU A 362 -15.86 2.20 4.98
N ALA A 363 -15.90 1.14 4.18
CA ALA A 363 -17.05 0.80 3.34
C ALA A 363 -18.29 0.49 4.19
N GLY A 364 -18.17 -0.38 5.21
CA GLY A 364 -19.27 -0.69 6.13
C GLY A 364 -19.77 0.55 6.88
N LEU A 365 -18.84 1.36 7.40
CA LEU A 365 -19.12 2.62 8.07
C LEU A 365 -19.88 3.62 7.16
N CYS A 366 -19.53 3.71 5.87
CA CYS A 366 -20.21 4.57 4.90
C CYS A 366 -21.57 4.01 4.41
N ALA A 367 -21.72 2.69 4.32
CA ALA A 367 -23.02 2.04 4.09
C ALA A 367 -23.98 2.34 5.27
N GLY A 368 -23.45 2.23 6.49
CA GLY A 368 -24.11 2.53 7.75
C GLY A 368 -24.22 1.35 8.73
N THR A 369 -23.41 0.30 8.55
CA THR A 369 -23.44 -0.93 9.38
C THR A 369 -23.08 -0.70 10.83
N ASP A 370 -23.60 -1.53 11.73
CA ASP A 370 -23.04 -1.69 13.07
C ASP A 370 -21.51 -1.97 13.05
N LEU A 371 -20.85 -1.69 14.18
CA LEU A 371 -19.39 -1.84 14.32
C LEU A 371 -18.91 -3.28 14.10
N THR A 372 -19.71 -4.28 14.45
CA THR A 372 -19.37 -5.70 14.27
C THR A 372 -19.28 -6.03 12.78
N ARG A 373 -20.30 -5.68 12.00
CA ARG A 373 -20.32 -5.82 10.53
C ARG A 373 -19.20 -5.01 9.87
N ALA A 374 -18.91 -3.78 10.33
CA ALA A 374 -17.80 -2.97 9.79
C ALA A 374 -16.42 -3.64 10.04
N LEU A 375 -16.15 -4.11 11.27
CA LEU A 375 -14.92 -4.84 11.60
C LEU A 375 -14.80 -6.16 10.83
N ARG A 376 -15.91 -6.88 10.66
CA ARG A 376 -15.97 -8.11 9.85
C ARG A 376 -15.66 -7.84 8.38
N LEU A 377 -16.23 -6.78 7.78
CA LEU A 377 -15.91 -6.41 6.41
C LEU A 377 -14.44 -6.03 6.26
N GLY A 378 -13.86 -5.32 7.24
CA GLY A 378 -12.41 -5.11 7.34
C GLY A 378 -11.61 -6.42 7.29
N HIS A 379 -11.95 -7.41 8.12
CA HIS A 379 -11.26 -8.72 8.13
C HIS A 379 -11.42 -9.51 6.81
N ILE A 380 -12.60 -9.47 6.18
CA ILE A 380 -12.84 -10.12 4.88
C ILE A 380 -11.99 -9.46 3.78
N THR A 381 -11.94 -8.12 3.76
CA THR A 381 -11.10 -7.37 2.80
C THR A 381 -9.61 -7.62 3.07
N ALA A 382 -9.17 -7.66 4.32
CA ALA A 382 -7.79 -7.98 4.70
C ALA A 382 -7.34 -9.38 4.20
N ALA A 383 -8.20 -10.39 4.33
CA ALA A 383 -7.94 -11.73 3.82
C ALA A 383 -7.77 -11.80 2.28
N SER A 384 -8.27 -10.79 1.56
CA SER A 384 -8.10 -10.67 0.10
C SER A 384 -6.68 -10.25 -0.30
N ALA A 385 -6.04 -9.38 0.51
CA ALA A 385 -4.64 -8.98 0.33
C ALA A 385 -3.68 -10.07 0.82
N LEU A 386 -3.97 -10.69 1.98
CA LEU A 386 -3.09 -11.68 2.61
C LEU A 386 -2.78 -12.91 1.72
N ARG A 387 -3.62 -13.22 0.72
CA ARG A 387 -3.49 -14.39 -0.17
C ARG A 387 -2.76 -14.13 -1.50
N VAL A 388 -2.22 -12.93 -1.73
CA VAL A 388 -1.53 -12.56 -2.98
C VAL A 388 -0.15 -11.95 -2.71
N VAL A 389 0.70 -11.82 -3.75
CA VAL A 389 2.07 -11.26 -3.62
C VAL A 389 2.10 -9.72 -3.83
N GLY A 390 1.07 -9.18 -4.48
CA GLY A 390 0.83 -7.74 -4.58
C GLY A 390 -0.04 -7.25 -3.43
N ASP A 391 -0.05 -5.94 -3.19
CA ASP A 391 -0.73 -5.34 -2.04
C ASP A 391 -2.26 -5.17 -2.25
N HIS A 392 -2.77 -5.68 -3.37
CA HIS A 392 -4.18 -5.69 -3.78
C HIS A 392 -4.48 -7.03 -4.49
N GLY A 393 -5.57 -7.66 -4.07
CA GLY A 393 -6.03 -8.99 -4.50
C GLY A 393 -7.55 -9.09 -4.45
N PRO A 394 -8.15 -10.02 -5.22
CA PRO A 394 -9.59 -10.04 -5.50
C PRO A 394 -10.43 -10.28 -4.24
N LEU A 395 -11.54 -9.56 -4.12
CA LEU A 395 -12.55 -9.80 -3.09
C LEU A 395 -13.31 -11.12 -3.35
N PRO A 396 -13.92 -11.72 -2.30
CA PRO A 396 -14.99 -12.70 -2.47
C PRO A 396 -16.19 -12.09 -3.19
N ASP A 397 -17.08 -12.93 -3.73
CA ASP A 397 -18.33 -12.45 -4.31
C ASP A 397 -19.30 -11.90 -3.24
N ALA A 398 -20.26 -11.11 -3.71
CA ALA A 398 -21.25 -10.43 -2.89
C ALA A 398 -22.01 -11.37 -1.94
N ASP A 399 -22.49 -12.51 -2.47
CA ASP A 399 -23.26 -13.51 -1.73
C ASP A 399 -22.42 -14.13 -0.61
N THR A 400 -21.13 -14.41 -0.89
CA THR A 400 -20.15 -14.84 0.12
C THR A 400 -19.92 -13.78 1.20
N VAL A 401 -19.71 -12.51 0.83
CA VAL A 401 -19.49 -11.42 1.80
C VAL A 401 -20.68 -11.30 2.74
N GLY A 402 -21.91 -11.28 2.23
CA GLY A 402 -23.13 -11.23 3.05
C GLY A 402 -23.28 -12.44 3.97
N ALA A 403 -23.06 -13.65 3.47
CA ALA A 403 -23.10 -14.87 4.27
C ALA A 403 -22.10 -14.84 5.42
N MET A 404 -20.89 -14.30 5.22
CA MET A 404 -19.89 -14.12 6.27
C MET A 404 -20.26 -13.01 7.27
N LEU A 405 -20.83 -11.89 6.80
CA LEU A 405 -21.29 -10.81 7.67
C LEU A 405 -22.45 -11.24 8.58
N ALA A 406 -23.30 -12.16 8.12
CA ALA A 406 -24.45 -12.70 8.85
C ALA A 406 -24.12 -13.83 9.86
N LEU A 407 -22.88 -14.31 9.94
CA LEU A 407 -22.49 -15.39 10.86
C LEU A 407 -22.74 -15.03 12.33
N THR A 408 -23.01 -16.03 13.18
CA THR A 408 -22.94 -15.83 14.63
C THR A 408 -21.51 -15.49 15.06
N GLU A 409 -21.32 -14.93 16.27
CA GLU A 409 -19.97 -14.75 16.83
C GLU A 409 -19.21 -16.09 16.92
N GLN A 410 -19.91 -17.15 17.34
CA GLN A 410 -19.30 -18.47 17.51
C GLN A 410 -18.87 -19.11 16.19
N ASP A 411 -19.61 -18.86 15.10
CA ASP A 411 -19.29 -19.37 13.76
C ASP A 411 -18.21 -18.52 13.08
N TRP A 412 -18.23 -17.21 13.27
CA TRP A 412 -17.16 -16.31 12.82
C TRP A 412 -15.79 -16.74 13.36
N CYS A 413 -15.70 -17.08 14.64
CA CYS A 413 -14.47 -17.61 15.27
C CYS A 413 -13.99 -18.96 14.70
N ARG A 414 -14.78 -19.61 13.84
CA ARG A 414 -14.45 -20.87 13.14
C ARG A 414 -14.36 -20.69 11.62
N ALA A 415 -14.62 -19.50 11.11
CA ALA A 415 -14.73 -19.24 9.69
C ALA A 415 -13.38 -19.03 9.02
N THR A 416 -13.24 -19.58 7.82
CA THR A 416 -12.31 -19.13 6.79
C THR A 416 -13.12 -18.42 5.71
N VAL A 417 -12.50 -17.52 4.95
CA VAL A 417 -13.14 -16.97 3.73
C VAL A 417 -13.19 -18.07 2.67
N PRO A 418 -14.35 -18.43 2.10
CA PRO A 418 -14.41 -19.31 0.94
C PRO A 418 -14.12 -18.52 -0.33
N TRP A 419 -13.28 -19.06 -1.20
CA TRP A 419 -12.87 -18.41 -2.45
C TRP A 419 -13.36 -19.22 -3.65
N SER A 420 -13.99 -18.56 -4.61
CA SER A 420 -14.48 -19.20 -5.85
C SER A 420 -13.35 -19.57 -6.83
N THR A 421 -12.18 -18.95 -6.68
CA THR A 421 -10.92 -19.30 -7.34
C THR A 421 -9.77 -19.12 -6.34
N ASP A 422 -8.72 -19.94 -6.42
CA ASP A 422 -7.56 -19.78 -5.54
C ASP A 422 -6.75 -18.53 -5.93
N PRO A 423 -6.65 -17.49 -5.06
CA PRO A 423 -5.97 -16.25 -5.39
C PRO A 423 -4.49 -16.44 -5.73
N ALA A 424 -3.83 -17.46 -5.19
CA ALA A 424 -2.43 -17.79 -5.48
C ALA A 424 -2.19 -18.21 -6.94
N THR A 425 -3.25 -18.52 -7.71
CA THR A 425 -3.17 -18.94 -9.11
C THR A 425 -3.51 -17.84 -10.13
N SER A 426 -4.06 -16.70 -9.68
CA SER A 426 -4.30 -15.53 -10.54
C SER A 426 -2.99 -14.78 -10.80
N ARG A 427 -2.66 -14.57 -12.08
CA ARG A 427 -1.34 -14.14 -12.57
C ARG A 427 -1.22 -12.64 -12.83
#